data_AF-A0A4R8SWC2-F1
#
_entry.id   AF-A0A4R8SWC2-F1
#
_cell.length_a   1.000
_cell.length_b   1.000
_cell.length_c   1.000
_cell.angle_alpha   90.00
_cell.angle_beta   90.00
_cell.angle_gamma   90.00
#
_symmetry.space_group_name_H-M   'P 1'
#
loop_
_entity.id
_entity.type
_entity.pdbx_description
1 polymer ?
#
loop_
_entity_poly.entity_id
_entity_poly.type
_entity_poly.pdbx_seq_one_letter_code
_entity_poly.pdbx_strand_id
1 'polypeptide(L)'
;MTKVFRIALALLAAGLVVLPAEGSGAAIGRAHADPVVPTPAPLPAPREMPQDAPRINNIGGAKVSSSAPQGEGNGMGQPLAAARELSNFTVPMFAKDGIFFPTTWAGKNIAIHLPGEMTLQAAAWSGDGGATYTSNDVDYQVVPFSGGGGDIIIRRKTIFSPSDMQVGVRIPEGTHLRQGTNVVLVETDPHPGRPATVVGTFSIPVARDSKGAPVTVSPGIGPGFPNQTNILINLGEANIFAFPIEITLSYRASNTPTSGALTADWDGMPNGMSPPQVITLPADYVTDIEGKYRPTGVDPVLYAERHSGMCPGGPSQYRSPDGRTAGFAPSCMRQQMCLDAAPAGTSIDVCNNTLFANMSTNCTSAFGQTGDQYDACLRAASDEVAWVKANMLTGALCQPITPATNTRRLPSNNNAYCGSTN
;
A
#
# COMPACT_ATOMS: atom_id res chain seq x y z
N MET A 1 -36.05 60.95 1.81
CA MET A 1 -37.08 61.75 1.10
C MET A 1 -36.93 61.51 -0.40
N THR A 2 -38.02 61.62 -1.19
CA THR A 2 -38.05 61.65 -2.69
C THR A 2 -37.42 60.47 -3.46
N LYS A 3 -37.93 60.00 -4.60
CA LYS A 3 -39.29 60.08 -5.20
C LYS A 3 -39.44 58.89 -6.18
N VAL A 4 -40.67 58.56 -6.60
CA VAL A 4 -41.01 57.39 -7.45
C VAL A 4 -40.97 57.76 -8.95
N PHE A 5 -40.79 56.77 -9.85
CA PHE A 5 -41.22 56.62 -11.27
C PHE A 5 -40.08 56.03 -12.17
N ARG A 6 -40.28 55.24 -13.24
CA ARG A 6 -41.41 54.38 -13.73
C ARG A 6 -40.93 53.56 -14.96
N ILE A 7 -41.57 52.39 -15.24
CA ILE A 7 -41.74 51.74 -16.57
C ILE A 7 -40.46 51.27 -17.31
N ALA A 8 -40.35 50.06 -17.88
CA ALA A 8 -41.10 48.78 -17.82
C ALA A 8 -40.08 47.64 -18.17
N LEU A 9 -40.30 46.49 -18.85
CA LEU A 9 -41.36 45.79 -19.64
C LEU A 9 -40.97 44.26 -19.55
N ALA A 10 -41.52 43.21 -20.20
CA ALA A 10 -42.45 43.06 -21.32
C ALA A 10 -43.34 41.79 -21.24
N LEU A 11 -43.04 40.74 -22.03
CA LEU A 11 -43.94 39.63 -22.42
C LEU A 11 -43.16 38.31 -22.66
N LEU A 12 -43.75 37.12 -22.90
CA LEU A 12 -45.00 36.43 -22.46
C LEU A 12 -45.09 35.11 -23.25
N ALA A 13 -45.24 33.94 -22.61
CA ALA A 13 -45.65 32.69 -23.26
C ALA A 13 -46.37 31.76 -22.26
N ALA A 14 -47.38 31.01 -22.69
CA ALA A 14 -48.22 30.17 -21.82
C ALA A 14 -48.91 29.02 -22.56
N GLY A 15 -49.37 28.00 -21.81
CA GLY A 15 -50.28 26.96 -22.28
C GLY A 15 -50.29 25.69 -21.39
N LEU A 16 -51.34 24.87 -21.34
CA LEU A 16 -52.74 25.06 -21.79
C LEU A 16 -53.66 23.94 -21.22
N VAL A 17 -54.99 24.13 -21.29
CA VAL A 17 -56.08 23.11 -21.12
C VAL A 17 -56.47 22.72 -19.67
N VAL A 18 -57.74 22.32 -19.49
CA VAL A 18 -58.52 22.22 -18.24
C VAL A 18 -59.63 21.13 -18.37
N LEU A 19 -60.29 20.76 -17.27
CA LEU A 19 -61.57 20.00 -17.11
C LEU A 19 -61.48 18.45 -17.10
N PRO A 20 -62.45 17.71 -16.48
CA PRO A 20 -63.60 18.11 -15.62
C PRO A 20 -63.32 17.70 -14.13
N ALA A 21 -64.19 17.24 -13.20
CA ALA A 21 -65.63 16.86 -13.14
C ALA A 21 -66.20 16.90 -11.69
N GLU A 22 -67.48 16.55 -11.50
CA GLU A 22 -68.16 16.30 -10.20
C GLU A 22 -67.99 14.83 -9.73
N GLY A 23 -68.47 14.31 -8.57
CA GLY A 23 -69.41 14.72 -7.50
C GLY A 23 -69.63 13.50 -6.58
N SER A 24 -70.57 13.36 -5.62
CA SER A 24 -71.60 14.22 -5.00
C SER A 24 -72.07 13.54 -3.70
N GLY A 25 -72.58 14.26 -2.70
CA GLY A 25 -73.25 13.64 -1.54
C GLY A 25 -73.15 14.44 -0.23
N ALA A 26 -74.26 15.08 0.18
CA ALA A 26 -74.34 15.80 1.46
C ALA A 26 -74.92 14.92 2.58
N ALA A 27 -74.59 15.26 3.83
CA ALA A 27 -74.90 14.49 5.03
C ALA A 27 -76.37 14.52 5.47
N ILE A 28 -76.77 13.54 6.30
CA ILE A 28 -77.66 13.67 7.47
C ILE A 28 -77.25 12.59 8.50
N GLY A 29 -77.35 12.90 9.80
CA GLY A 29 -77.31 11.89 10.88
C GLY A 29 -76.17 12.09 11.90
N ARG A 30 -76.51 12.36 13.16
CA ARG A 30 -75.58 12.36 14.31
C ARG A 30 -75.90 11.19 15.24
N ALA A 31 -74.89 10.48 15.72
CA ALA A 31 -74.93 9.76 16.99
C ALA A 31 -73.51 9.57 17.55
N HIS A 32 -73.36 9.91 18.84
CA HIS A 32 -72.33 9.56 19.86
C HIS A 32 -70.89 9.14 19.51
N ALA A 33 -69.98 9.39 20.46
CA ALA A 33 -68.57 9.03 20.37
C ALA A 33 -68.29 7.65 20.97
N ASP A 34 -67.51 6.83 20.24
CA ASP A 34 -66.84 5.64 20.76
C ASP A 34 -65.57 6.02 21.58
N PRO A 35 -65.05 5.13 22.44
CA PRO A 35 -63.96 5.45 23.35
C PRO A 35 -62.63 5.66 22.62
N VAL A 36 -61.80 6.55 23.17
CA VAL A 36 -60.46 6.86 22.64
C VAL A 36 -59.55 5.64 22.79
N VAL A 37 -59.32 4.94 21.67
CA VAL A 37 -58.14 4.09 21.51
C VAL A 37 -56.91 5.01 21.42
N PRO A 38 -55.90 4.89 22.30
CA PRO A 38 -54.70 5.69 22.18
C PRO A 38 -53.96 5.29 20.90
N THR A 39 -53.70 6.25 20.02
CA THR A 39 -52.82 6.06 18.88
C THR A 39 -51.46 5.56 19.37
N PRO A 40 -50.85 4.53 18.74
CA PRO A 40 -49.47 4.18 19.02
C PRO A 40 -48.59 5.42 18.93
N ALA A 41 -47.70 5.63 19.90
CA ALA A 41 -46.78 6.76 19.87
C ALA A 41 -46.01 6.76 18.53
N PRO A 42 -45.80 7.94 17.89
CA PRO A 42 -45.01 8.00 16.68
C PRO A 42 -43.67 7.28 16.88
N LEU A 43 -43.31 6.40 15.95
CA LEU A 43 -41.97 5.81 15.94
C LEU A 43 -40.96 6.96 16.03
N PRO A 44 -39.94 6.87 16.91
CA PRO A 44 -38.97 7.94 17.05
C PRO A 44 -38.41 8.31 15.68
N ALA A 45 -38.52 9.59 15.31
CA ALA A 45 -37.93 10.08 14.08
C ALA A 45 -36.46 9.62 14.04
N PRO A 46 -35.97 9.05 12.92
CA PRO A 46 -34.61 8.53 12.85
C PRO A 46 -33.63 9.60 13.31
N ARG A 47 -33.00 9.38 14.47
CA ARG A 47 -31.89 10.22 14.89
C ARG A 47 -30.80 9.98 13.86
N GLU A 48 -30.34 11.05 13.21
CA GLU A 48 -29.03 10.98 12.56
C GLU A 48 -28.04 10.48 13.62
N MET A 49 -27.43 9.34 13.35
CA MET A 49 -26.34 8.88 14.21
C MET A 49 -25.23 9.93 14.13
N PRO A 50 -24.55 10.24 15.25
CA PRO A 50 -23.39 11.12 15.21
C PRO A 50 -22.44 10.66 14.11
N GLN A 51 -22.05 11.58 13.23
CA GLN A 51 -21.13 11.24 12.14
C GLN A 51 -19.86 10.62 12.73
N ASP A 52 -19.43 9.54 12.11
CA ASP A 52 -18.28 8.75 12.55
C ASP A 52 -17.06 9.65 12.70
N ALA A 53 -16.37 9.59 13.84
CA ALA A 53 -15.29 10.54 14.13
C ALA A 53 -14.18 10.42 13.07
N PRO A 54 -13.62 11.54 12.55
CA PRO A 54 -12.52 11.48 11.60
C PRO A 54 -11.38 10.61 12.13
N ARG A 55 -10.80 9.76 11.27
CA ARG A 55 -9.80 8.74 11.64
C ARG A 55 -8.52 9.32 12.30
N ILE A 56 -8.36 10.65 12.27
CA ILE A 56 -7.44 11.41 13.13
C ILE A 56 -8.24 12.52 13.80
N ASN A 57 -8.27 12.55 15.13
CA ASN A 57 -8.73 13.71 15.90
C ASN A 57 -7.66 14.08 16.94
N ASN A 58 -7.27 15.35 16.99
CA ASN A 58 -6.16 15.83 17.82
C ASN A 58 -6.67 16.32 19.17
N ILE A 59 -6.68 15.45 20.18
CA ILE A 59 -7.00 15.83 21.57
C ILE A 59 -5.71 15.94 22.36
N GLY A 60 -5.34 17.16 22.77
CA GLY A 60 -4.27 17.41 23.76
C GLY A 60 -2.87 16.91 23.39
N GLY A 61 -2.58 16.68 22.11
CA GLY A 61 -1.29 16.14 21.64
C GLY A 61 -1.21 14.62 21.56
N ALA A 62 -2.23 13.88 21.99
CA ALA A 62 -2.34 12.45 21.77
C ALA A 62 -3.01 12.14 20.43
N LYS A 63 -2.43 11.21 19.64
CA LYS A 63 -3.08 10.65 18.45
C LYS A 63 -3.83 9.38 18.84
N VAL A 64 -5.14 9.35 18.59
CA VAL A 64 -5.94 8.12 18.66
C VAL A 64 -6.19 7.62 17.24
N SER A 65 -5.79 6.39 16.95
CA SER A 65 -6.08 5.71 15.68
C SER A 65 -7.07 4.57 15.93
N SER A 66 -8.23 4.61 15.28
CA SER A 66 -9.15 3.46 15.27
C SER A 66 -8.73 2.44 14.21
N SER A 67 -8.67 1.17 14.60
CA SER A 67 -8.40 0.03 13.71
C SER A 67 -9.67 -0.66 13.20
N ALA A 68 -10.86 -0.26 13.67
CA ALA A 68 -12.13 -0.79 13.18
C ALA A 68 -12.45 -0.21 11.78
N PRO A 69 -12.99 -1.03 10.84
CA PRO A 69 -13.64 -0.51 9.64
C PRO A 69 -14.87 0.33 10.02
N GLN A 70 -14.81 1.64 9.78
CA GLN A 70 -15.99 2.49 9.91
C GLN A 70 -17.00 2.11 8.82
N GLY A 71 -18.26 1.89 9.20
CA GLY A 71 -19.34 1.53 8.28
C GLY A 71 -19.61 0.03 8.09
N GLU A 72 -19.32 -0.84 9.05
CA GLU A 72 -19.85 -2.22 9.03
C GLU A 72 -21.39 -2.24 9.16
N GLY A 73 -22.06 -2.24 8.01
CA GLY A 73 -23.46 -2.65 7.89
C GLY A 73 -23.63 -4.16 8.05
N ASN A 74 -24.88 -4.63 7.98
CA ASN A 74 -25.27 -6.03 8.21
C ASN A 74 -24.88 -7.03 7.10
N GLY A 75 -23.73 -6.85 6.43
CA GLY A 75 -23.15 -7.80 5.47
C GLY A 75 -23.86 -7.93 4.12
N MET A 76 -24.93 -7.17 3.86
CA MET A 76 -25.82 -7.36 2.70
C MET A 76 -25.94 -6.14 1.75
N GLY A 77 -25.13 -5.09 1.96
CA GLY A 77 -25.12 -3.87 1.14
C GLY A 77 -23.86 -3.71 0.29
N GLN A 78 -23.91 -2.85 -0.74
CA GLN A 78 -22.68 -2.40 -1.40
C GLN A 78 -21.82 -1.55 -0.43
N PRO A 79 -20.48 -1.58 -0.55
CA PRO A 79 -19.60 -0.75 0.28
C PRO A 79 -19.93 0.74 0.15
N LEU A 80 -20.29 1.39 1.26
CA LEU A 80 -20.68 2.81 1.30
C LEU A 80 -19.51 3.80 1.15
N ALA A 81 -18.28 3.29 1.02
CA ALA A 81 -17.13 4.03 0.56
C ALA A 81 -16.28 3.15 -0.36
N ALA A 82 -15.67 3.74 -1.39
CA ALA A 82 -14.64 3.06 -2.16
C ALA A 82 -13.45 2.72 -1.25
N ALA A 83 -12.79 1.58 -1.49
CA ALA A 83 -11.61 1.19 -0.73
C ALA A 83 -10.51 2.26 -0.90
N ARG A 84 -10.26 3.03 0.17
CA ARG A 84 -9.17 4.02 0.17
C ARG A 84 -7.84 3.29 0.00
N GLU A 85 -7.01 3.83 -0.88
CA GLU A 85 -5.68 3.31 -1.16
C GLU A 85 -4.85 3.16 0.13
N LEU A 86 -4.18 2.01 0.25
CA LEU A 86 -3.38 1.68 1.42
C LEU A 86 -1.99 2.32 1.30
N SER A 87 -1.81 3.45 1.97
CA SER A 87 -0.48 4.00 2.23
C SER A 87 0.40 2.99 2.96
N ASN A 88 -0.16 2.29 3.94
CA ASN A 88 0.54 1.36 4.81
C ASN A 88 -0.19 0.00 4.88
N PHE A 89 0.57 -0.99 5.33
CA PHE A 89 0.13 -2.30 5.80
C PHE A 89 -1.16 -2.24 6.66
N THR A 90 -2.07 -3.22 6.54
CA THR A 90 -3.17 -3.42 7.51
C THR A 90 -3.19 -4.86 8.06
N VAL A 91 -2.77 -4.99 9.31
CA VAL A 91 -2.95 -6.19 10.16
C VAL A 91 -4.41 -6.24 10.65
N PRO A 92 -5.13 -7.37 10.57
CA PRO A 92 -6.40 -7.59 11.25
C PRO A 92 -6.22 -8.16 12.67
N MET A 93 -7.21 -7.98 13.56
CA MET A 93 -7.19 -8.62 14.90
C MET A 93 -7.22 -10.16 14.82
N PHE A 94 -7.80 -10.73 13.76
CA PHE A 94 -7.80 -12.16 13.48
C PHE A 94 -7.34 -12.38 12.02
N ALA A 95 -6.40 -13.29 11.79
CA ALA A 95 -5.81 -13.49 10.46
C ALA A 95 -6.81 -13.97 9.38
N LYS A 96 -7.95 -14.57 9.79
CA LYS A 96 -9.01 -15.18 8.96
C LYS A 96 -9.46 -14.38 7.71
N ASP A 97 -9.38 -13.06 7.74
CA ASP A 97 -9.87 -12.18 6.66
C ASP A 97 -8.77 -11.88 5.63
N GLY A 98 -7.57 -12.42 5.85
CA GLY A 98 -6.33 -12.08 5.16
C GLY A 98 -5.70 -10.81 5.73
N ILE A 99 -4.38 -10.73 5.61
CA ILE A 99 -3.56 -9.58 6.03
C ILE A 99 -3.32 -8.70 4.80
N PHE A 100 -3.64 -7.41 4.85
CA PHE A 100 -3.71 -6.58 3.64
C PHE A 100 -2.44 -5.78 3.38
N PHE A 101 -1.92 -5.90 2.16
CA PHE A 101 -0.73 -5.17 1.69
C PHE A 101 -1.08 -4.41 0.39
N PRO A 102 -0.56 -3.19 0.20
CA PRO A 102 -0.71 -2.48 -1.06
C PRO A 102 0.13 -3.10 -2.19
N THR A 103 -0.15 -2.68 -3.41
CA THR A 103 0.67 -2.93 -4.60
C THR A 103 1.17 -1.60 -5.17
N THR A 104 2.02 -1.61 -6.21
CA THR A 104 2.30 -0.40 -7.00
C THR A 104 1.24 -0.11 -8.07
N TRP A 105 0.14 -0.87 -8.09
CA TRP A 105 -1.05 -0.54 -8.89
C TRP A 105 -2.03 0.25 -8.01
N ALA A 106 -2.19 1.53 -8.32
CA ALA A 106 -2.95 2.46 -7.48
C ALA A 106 -4.37 1.94 -7.16
N GLY A 107 -4.71 1.95 -5.87
CA GLY A 107 -5.99 1.45 -5.36
C GLY A 107 -6.18 -0.08 -5.37
N LYS A 108 -5.15 -0.88 -5.71
CA LYS A 108 -5.19 -2.35 -5.67
C LYS A 108 -4.29 -2.88 -4.54
N ASN A 109 -4.83 -3.82 -3.77
CA ASN A 109 -4.16 -4.49 -2.65
C ASN A 109 -4.14 -6.01 -2.88
N ILE A 110 -3.19 -6.71 -2.27
CA ILE A 110 -3.29 -8.16 -2.02
C ILE A 110 -3.77 -8.42 -0.59
N ALA A 111 -4.29 -9.62 -0.33
CA ALA A 111 -4.43 -10.15 1.03
C ALA A 111 -3.65 -11.46 1.18
N ILE A 112 -2.76 -11.51 2.18
CA ILE A 112 -1.99 -12.71 2.52
C ILE A 112 -2.72 -13.46 3.63
N HIS A 113 -3.12 -14.70 3.34
CA HIS A 113 -3.79 -15.61 4.25
C HIS A 113 -2.77 -16.56 4.88
N LEU A 114 -2.82 -16.72 6.21
CA LEU A 114 -1.81 -17.50 6.95
C LEU A 114 -2.17 -19.00 6.96
N PRO A 115 -1.19 -19.93 6.84
CA PRO A 115 -1.46 -21.35 6.93
C PRO A 115 -2.06 -21.71 8.30
N GLY A 116 -3.32 -22.11 8.32
CA GLY A 116 -4.07 -22.42 9.54
C GLY A 116 -4.74 -21.21 10.22
N GLU A 117 -4.90 -20.07 9.54
CA GLU A 117 -5.46 -18.81 10.10
C GLU A 117 -6.74 -18.93 10.95
N MET A 118 -7.59 -19.92 10.66
CA MET A 118 -8.82 -20.21 11.41
C MET A 118 -8.59 -20.78 12.83
N THR A 119 -7.39 -21.26 13.15
CA THR A 119 -7.01 -21.80 14.48
C THR A 119 -6.02 -20.92 15.25
N LEU A 120 -5.61 -19.79 14.67
CA LEU A 120 -4.68 -18.85 15.31
C LEU A 120 -5.37 -18.04 16.40
N GLN A 121 -4.60 -17.68 17.43
CA GLN A 121 -5.02 -16.71 18.43
C GLN A 121 -5.16 -15.31 17.83
N ALA A 122 -5.88 -14.43 18.55
CA ALA A 122 -5.95 -13.01 18.21
C ALA A 122 -4.55 -12.37 18.18
N ALA A 123 -4.38 -11.36 17.33
CA ALA A 123 -3.14 -10.62 17.13
C ALA A 123 -2.55 -10.08 18.45
N ALA A 124 -1.35 -10.55 18.81
CA ALA A 124 -0.51 -9.94 19.83
C ALA A 124 0.26 -8.77 19.19
N TRP A 125 -0.35 -7.59 19.24
CA TRP A 125 0.12 -6.37 18.58
C TRP A 125 1.45 -5.84 19.14
N SER A 126 2.32 -5.37 18.24
CA SER A 126 3.56 -4.67 18.56
C SER A 126 3.45 -3.15 18.29
N GLY A 127 4.28 -2.35 18.98
CA GLY A 127 4.18 -0.88 18.98
C GLY A 127 4.57 -0.18 17.66
N ASP A 128 5.11 -0.94 16.71
CA ASP A 128 5.40 -0.55 15.33
C ASP A 128 4.21 -0.77 14.37
N GLY A 129 3.09 -1.32 14.86
CA GLY A 129 1.92 -1.66 14.08
C GLY A 129 1.92 -3.08 13.51
N GLY A 130 2.95 -3.89 13.83
CA GLY A 130 2.98 -5.33 13.56
C GLY A 130 2.14 -6.14 14.55
N ALA A 131 2.16 -7.45 14.39
CA ALA A 131 1.58 -8.38 15.35
C ALA A 131 2.16 -9.79 15.24
N THR A 132 2.03 -10.58 16.31
CA THR A 132 2.25 -12.02 16.28
C THR A 132 0.92 -12.76 16.43
N TYR A 133 0.61 -13.66 15.50
CA TYR A 133 -0.48 -14.63 15.63
C TYR A 133 0.10 -15.97 16.09
N THR A 134 -0.45 -16.56 17.14
CA THR A 134 0.13 -17.76 17.77
C THR A 134 -0.74 -19.00 17.64
N SER A 135 -0.10 -20.17 17.65
CA SER A 135 -0.75 -21.49 17.75
C SER A 135 0.11 -22.46 18.56
N ASN A 136 -0.32 -23.72 18.70
CA ASN A 136 0.49 -24.74 19.37
C ASN A 136 1.77 -25.10 18.59
N ASP A 137 1.73 -25.01 17.26
CA ASP A 137 2.76 -25.59 16.39
C ASP A 137 3.59 -24.53 15.65
N VAL A 138 2.97 -23.41 15.27
CA VAL A 138 3.59 -22.35 14.47
C VAL A 138 3.15 -20.98 14.99
N ASP A 139 4.09 -20.06 15.18
CA ASP A 139 3.79 -18.63 15.33
C ASP A 139 4.09 -17.88 14.04
N TYR A 140 3.29 -16.86 13.75
CA TYR A 140 3.44 -15.96 12.60
C TYR A 140 3.64 -14.55 13.12
N GLN A 141 4.88 -14.07 13.15
CA GLN A 141 5.18 -12.67 13.41
C GLN A 141 5.14 -11.88 12.10
N VAL A 142 4.46 -10.74 12.13
CA VAL A 142 4.20 -9.89 10.99
C VAL A 142 4.83 -8.53 11.26
N VAL A 143 5.89 -8.21 10.50
CA VAL A 143 6.71 -7.01 10.65
C VAL A 143 6.42 -6.06 9.48
N PRO A 144 5.62 -5.00 9.67
CA PRO A 144 5.31 -4.04 8.62
C PRO A 144 6.43 -3.02 8.43
N PHE A 145 6.53 -2.47 7.22
CA PHE A 145 7.40 -1.32 6.94
C PHE A 145 6.61 -0.13 6.41
N SER A 146 7.16 1.06 6.61
CA SER A 146 6.52 2.35 6.31
C SER A 146 6.20 2.58 4.82
N GLY A 147 6.65 1.71 3.91
CA GLY A 147 6.40 1.78 2.47
C GLY A 147 5.71 0.55 1.88
N GLY A 148 4.63 0.08 2.49
CA GLY A 148 3.73 -0.89 1.86
C GLY A 148 4.31 -2.30 1.65
N GLY A 149 5.43 -2.61 2.30
CA GLY A 149 5.98 -3.95 2.41
C GLY A 149 5.89 -4.48 3.85
N GLY A 150 6.24 -5.74 4.03
CA GLY A 150 6.38 -6.36 5.34
C GLY A 150 7.02 -7.74 5.24
N ASP A 151 7.58 -8.21 6.35
CA ASP A 151 8.13 -9.55 6.49
C ASP A 151 7.22 -10.41 7.37
N ILE A 152 6.96 -11.64 6.92
CA ILE A 152 6.24 -12.66 7.67
C ILE A 152 7.26 -13.69 8.14
N ILE A 153 7.54 -13.68 9.44
CA ILE A 153 8.47 -14.59 10.10
C ILE A 153 7.63 -15.75 10.67
N ILE A 154 7.78 -16.93 10.05
CA ILE A 154 7.07 -18.16 10.39
C ILE A 154 7.99 -18.99 11.30
N ARG A 155 7.61 -19.15 12.57
CA ARG A 155 8.40 -19.88 13.56
C ARG A 155 7.79 -21.26 13.83
N ARG A 156 8.34 -22.30 13.19
CA ARG A 156 8.00 -23.71 13.47
C ARG A 156 8.60 -24.11 14.81
N LYS A 157 7.75 -24.48 15.76
CA LYS A 157 8.16 -24.74 17.15
C LYS A 157 8.80 -26.12 17.37
N THR A 158 8.32 -27.14 16.66
CA THR A 158 8.73 -28.53 16.87
C THR A 158 8.77 -29.32 15.56
N ILE A 159 9.26 -30.56 15.58
CA ILE A 159 9.17 -31.47 14.42
C ILE A 159 7.73 -31.78 14.00
N PHE A 160 6.75 -31.67 14.90
CA PHE A 160 5.34 -31.91 14.61
C PHE A 160 4.67 -30.73 13.88
N SER A 161 5.30 -29.55 13.88
CA SER A 161 4.89 -28.41 13.06
C SER A 161 4.99 -28.76 11.56
N PRO A 162 4.04 -28.38 10.68
CA PRO A 162 4.06 -28.76 9.27
C PRO A 162 5.38 -28.45 8.54
N SER A 163 5.93 -29.41 7.79
CA SER A 163 7.07 -29.24 6.87
C SER A 163 6.70 -28.47 5.60
N ASP A 164 5.42 -28.57 5.23
CA ASP A 164 4.81 -28.00 4.04
C ASP A 164 3.79 -26.96 4.48
N MET A 165 4.05 -25.70 4.14
CA MET A 165 3.16 -24.57 4.42
C MET A 165 2.65 -23.98 3.11
N GLN A 166 1.39 -23.56 3.13
CA GLN A 166 0.72 -22.92 2.00
C GLN A 166 0.29 -21.52 2.44
N VAL A 167 1.08 -20.52 2.08
CA VAL A 167 0.74 -19.12 2.33
C VAL A 167 -0.22 -18.69 1.22
N GLY A 168 -1.46 -18.38 1.58
CA GLY A 168 -2.47 -17.97 0.61
C GLY A 168 -2.24 -16.54 0.17
N VAL A 169 -2.34 -16.27 -1.13
CA VAL A 169 -2.29 -14.92 -1.69
C VAL A 169 -3.56 -14.69 -2.51
N ARG A 170 -4.47 -13.88 -1.95
CA ARG A 170 -5.63 -13.36 -2.66
C ARG A 170 -5.20 -12.11 -3.42
N ILE A 171 -5.09 -12.25 -4.72
CA ILE A 171 -4.57 -11.23 -5.65
C ILE A 171 -5.72 -10.38 -6.24
N PRO A 172 -5.46 -9.12 -6.62
CA PRO A 172 -6.48 -8.27 -7.24
C PRO A 172 -6.86 -8.75 -8.64
N GLU A 173 -8.12 -8.52 -9.02
CA GLU A 173 -8.60 -8.75 -10.39
C GLU A 173 -7.72 -8.02 -11.43
N GLY A 174 -7.34 -8.74 -12.49
CA GLY A 174 -6.40 -8.29 -13.52
C GLY A 174 -4.93 -8.55 -13.16
N THR A 175 -4.64 -9.52 -12.28
CA THR A 175 -3.28 -9.96 -11.95
C THR A 175 -3.17 -11.48 -11.81
N HIS A 176 -1.94 -11.99 -11.93
CA HIS A 176 -1.55 -13.37 -11.63
C HIS A 176 -0.25 -13.41 -10.80
N LEU A 177 0.03 -14.56 -10.18
CA LEU A 177 1.37 -14.85 -9.66
C LEU A 177 2.24 -15.51 -10.73
N ARG A 178 3.51 -15.11 -10.82
CA ARG A 178 4.50 -15.74 -11.70
C ARG A 178 5.81 -16.02 -10.98
N GLN A 179 6.40 -17.19 -11.21
CA GLN A 179 7.75 -17.49 -10.74
C GLN A 179 8.76 -16.63 -11.52
N GLY A 180 9.65 -15.95 -10.79
CA GLY A 180 10.83 -15.28 -11.33
C GLY A 180 12.12 -15.92 -10.82
N THR A 181 13.26 -15.37 -11.24
CA THR A 181 14.58 -15.79 -10.73
C THR A 181 14.74 -15.29 -9.30
N ASN A 182 14.72 -16.20 -8.32
CA ASN A 182 14.83 -15.92 -6.88
C ASN A 182 13.77 -14.93 -6.33
N VAL A 183 12.58 -14.93 -6.93
CA VAL A 183 11.45 -14.06 -6.56
C VAL A 183 10.13 -14.70 -7.03
N VAL A 184 9.02 -14.44 -6.35
CA VAL A 184 7.66 -14.65 -6.91
C VAL A 184 7.04 -13.28 -7.15
N LEU A 185 6.52 -13.08 -8.36
CA LEU A 185 6.05 -11.78 -8.85
C LEU A 185 4.52 -11.75 -8.83
N VAL A 186 3.94 -10.64 -8.37
CA VAL A 186 2.57 -10.25 -8.65
C VAL A 186 2.62 -9.38 -9.90
N GLU A 187 2.04 -9.83 -11.01
CA GLU A 187 2.06 -9.10 -12.28
C GLU A 187 0.64 -8.84 -12.80
N THR A 188 0.45 -7.70 -13.48
CA THR A 188 -0.79 -7.43 -14.22
C THR A 188 -0.96 -8.40 -15.38
N ASP A 189 -2.21 -8.72 -15.71
CA ASP A 189 -2.49 -9.60 -16.84
C ASP A 189 -2.14 -8.92 -18.17
N PRO A 190 -1.43 -9.60 -19.09
CA PRO A 190 -1.01 -9.00 -20.35
C PRO A 190 -2.21 -8.77 -21.28
N HIS A 191 -2.26 -7.58 -21.88
CA HIS A 191 -3.31 -7.16 -22.81
C HIS A 191 -2.70 -6.73 -24.15
N PRO A 192 -3.46 -6.70 -25.26
CA PRO A 192 -2.97 -6.22 -26.55
C PRO A 192 -2.37 -4.80 -26.45
N GLY A 193 -1.08 -4.67 -26.75
CA GLY A 193 -0.34 -3.40 -26.63
C GLY A 193 0.11 -3.02 -25.21
N ARG A 194 -0.14 -3.85 -24.19
CA ARG A 194 0.31 -3.65 -22.81
C ARG A 194 0.84 -4.97 -22.21
N PRO A 195 2.18 -5.17 -22.13
CA PRO A 195 2.74 -6.36 -21.50
C PRO A 195 2.41 -6.36 -19.99
N ALA A 196 2.54 -7.55 -19.38
CA ALA A 196 2.45 -7.71 -17.94
C ALA A 196 3.47 -6.82 -17.21
N THR A 197 3.05 -6.17 -16.12
CA THR A 197 3.89 -5.29 -15.30
C THR A 197 3.88 -5.77 -13.86
N VAL A 198 5.06 -5.87 -13.24
CA VAL A 198 5.19 -6.19 -11.81
C VAL A 198 4.53 -5.09 -10.97
N VAL A 199 3.73 -5.50 -9.99
CA VAL A 199 3.04 -4.62 -9.02
C VAL A 199 3.30 -5.01 -7.57
N GLY A 200 3.92 -6.16 -7.33
CA GLY A 200 4.37 -6.63 -6.02
C GLY A 200 5.37 -7.77 -6.17
N THR A 201 6.24 -7.95 -5.17
CA THR A 201 7.25 -9.00 -5.15
C THR A 201 7.27 -9.72 -3.80
N PHE A 202 7.35 -11.04 -3.87
CA PHE A 202 7.67 -11.92 -2.75
C PHE A 202 9.11 -12.42 -2.89
N SER A 203 9.88 -12.45 -1.80
CA SER A 203 11.15 -13.19 -1.78
C SER A 203 10.89 -14.68 -1.97
N ILE A 204 11.92 -15.43 -2.38
CA ILE A 204 11.99 -16.84 -1.95
C ILE A 204 12.10 -16.84 -0.42
N PRO A 205 11.36 -17.70 0.30
CA PRO A 205 11.50 -17.77 1.74
C PRO A 205 12.90 -18.27 2.11
N VAL A 206 13.50 -17.68 3.14
CA VAL A 206 14.75 -18.17 3.74
C VAL A 206 14.41 -18.84 5.06
N ALA A 207 14.96 -20.03 5.32
CA ALA A 207 14.77 -20.73 6.58
C ALA A 207 16.10 -20.92 7.32
N ARG A 208 16.09 -20.74 8.64
CA ARG A 208 17.25 -20.88 9.51
C ARG A 208 16.90 -21.73 10.74
N ASP A 209 17.83 -22.59 11.16
CA ASP A 209 17.68 -23.45 12.34
C ASP A 209 17.94 -22.69 13.65
N SER A 210 17.74 -23.36 14.80
CA SER A 210 17.96 -22.77 16.13
C SER A 210 19.42 -22.41 16.47
N LYS A 211 20.36 -22.58 15.54
CA LYS A 211 21.77 -22.14 15.61
C LYS A 211 22.10 -21.12 14.52
N GLY A 212 21.12 -20.70 13.72
CA GLY A 212 21.31 -19.80 12.57
C GLY A 212 21.82 -20.50 11.29
N ALA A 213 21.88 -21.83 11.26
CA ALA A 213 22.32 -22.56 10.08
C ALA A 213 21.23 -22.56 8.99
N PRO A 214 21.58 -22.45 7.70
CA PRO A 214 20.62 -22.44 6.59
C PRO A 214 19.87 -23.77 6.48
N VAL A 215 18.56 -23.69 6.25
CA VAL A 215 17.66 -24.82 5.98
C VAL A 215 17.12 -24.65 4.57
N THR A 216 17.31 -25.66 3.72
CA THR A 216 16.89 -25.62 2.32
C THR A 216 15.39 -25.43 2.18
N VAL A 217 14.97 -24.36 1.52
CA VAL A 217 13.57 -24.10 1.13
C VAL A 217 13.39 -24.45 -0.34
N SER A 218 12.37 -25.26 -0.65
CA SER A 218 11.84 -25.43 -2.00
C SER A 218 10.58 -24.57 -2.15
N PRO A 219 10.66 -23.40 -2.83
CA PRO A 219 9.50 -22.56 -3.10
C PRO A 219 8.67 -23.11 -4.26
N GLY A 220 7.37 -22.84 -4.25
CA GLY A 220 6.50 -23.11 -5.39
C GLY A 220 5.27 -22.22 -5.45
N ILE A 221 4.54 -22.31 -6.56
CA ILE A 221 3.22 -21.70 -6.73
C ILE A 221 2.22 -22.84 -6.96
N GLY A 222 1.16 -22.88 -6.16
CA GLY A 222 0.13 -23.92 -6.19
C GLY A 222 -1.29 -23.34 -6.24
N PRO A 223 -2.28 -24.18 -6.58
CA PRO A 223 -3.68 -23.79 -6.53
C PRO A 223 -4.09 -23.42 -5.09
N GLY A 224 -4.87 -22.34 -4.95
CA GLY A 224 -5.51 -21.97 -3.68
C GLY A 224 -7.03 -22.19 -3.73
N PHE A 225 -7.73 -21.57 -2.77
CA PHE A 225 -9.19 -21.41 -2.84
C PHE A 225 -9.59 -20.49 -4.03
N PRO A 226 -10.88 -20.43 -4.42
CA PRO A 226 -11.32 -19.50 -5.46
C PRO A 226 -10.89 -18.06 -5.19
N ASN A 227 -10.30 -17.40 -6.20
CA ASN A 227 -9.67 -16.07 -6.12
C ASN A 227 -8.40 -15.99 -5.23
N GLN A 228 -7.75 -17.13 -4.94
CA GLN A 228 -6.50 -17.23 -4.20
C GLN A 228 -5.50 -18.15 -4.91
N THR A 229 -4.22 -17.79 -4.89
CA THR A 229 -3.10 -18.66 -5.31
C THR A 229 -2.20 -18.89 -4.10
N ASN A 230 -1.65 -20.09 -3.93
CA ASN A 230 -0.82 -20.42 -2.76
C ASN A 230 0.66 -20.33 -3.10
N ILE A 231 1.44 -19.62 -2.29
CA ILE A 231 2.90 -19.76 -2.24
C ILE A 231 3.19 -20.99 -1.37
N LEU A 232 3.84 -21.98 -1.98
CA LEU A 232 4.22 -23.23 -1.33
C LEU A 232 5.61 -23.07 -0.72
N ILE A 233 5.75 -23.50 0.53
CA ILE A 233 7.01 -23.50 1.29
C ILE A 233 7.23 -24.93 1.79
N ASN A 234 8.15 -25.66 1.16
CA ASN A 234 8.58 -26.99 1.58
C ASN A 234 10.01 -26.92 2.14
N LEU A 235 10.25 -27.56 3.29
CA LEU A 235 11.53 -27.55 4.01
C LEU A 235 12.32 -28.88 3.89
N GLY A 236 11.94 -29.77 2.98
CA GLY A 236 12.52 -31.11 2.87
C GLY A 236 12.31 -31.98 4.12
N GLU A 237 13.23 -32.90 4.37
CA GLU A 237 13.17 -33.82 5.51
C GLU A 237 13.47 -33.10 6.84
N ALA A 238 12.65 -33.37 7.86
CA ALA A 238 12.72 -32.65 9.13
C ALA A 238 13.86 -33.14 10.04
N ASN A 239 14.94 -32.36 10.15
CA ASN A 239 16.00 -32.57 11.13
C ASN A 239 15.48 -32.32 12.57
N ILE A 240 15.41 -33.39 13.39
CA ILE A 240 14.94 -33.34 14.79
C ILE A 240 15.66 -32.31 15.67
N PHE A 241 16.89 -31.91 15.35
CA PHE A 241 17.73 -30.99 16.14
C PHE A 241 17.76 -29.55 15.60
N ALA A 242 16.99 -29.24 14.55
CA ALA A 242 16.95 -27.92 13.93
C ALA A 242 15.98 -26.93 14.59
N PHE A 243 15.11 -27.39 15.51
CA PHE A 243 13.99 -26.61 16.02
C PHE A 243 14.36 -25.66 17.18
N PRO A 244 13.68 -24.51 17.32
CA PRO A 244 12.72 -23.94 16.36
C PRO A 244 13.38 -23.54 15.03
N ILE A 245 12.64 -23.67 13.93
CA ILE A 245 13.05 -23.19 12.60
C ILE A 245 12.28 -21.90 12.31
N GLU A 246 12.99 -20.84 11.96
CA GLU A 246 12.41 -19.56 11.57
C GLU A 246 12.51 -19.39 10.06
N ILE A 247 11.41 -18.95 9.42
CA ILE A 247 11.30 -18.81 7.97
C ILE A 247 10.83 -17.39 7.65
N THR A 248 11.62 -16.61 6.91
CA THR A 248 11.27 -15.25 6.52
C THR A 248 10.71 -15.23 5.10
N LEU A 249 9.44 -14.87 4.95
CA LEU A 249 8.82 -14.53 3.67
C LEU A 249 8.61 -13.01 3.59
N SER A 250 9.39 -12.34 2.75
CA SER A 250 9.27 -10.91 2.52
C SER A 250 8.30 -10.59 1.40
N TYR A 251 7.35 -9.67 1.62
CA TYR A 251 6.60 -9.01 0.55
C TYR A 251 6.99 -7.53 0.44
N ARG A 252 7.10 -7.02 -0.79
CA ARG A 252 7.32 -5.60 -1.10
C ARG A 252 6.35 -5.17 -2.20
N ALA A 253 5.72 -4.01 -2.04
CA ALA A 253 5.01 -3.32 -3.12
C ALA A 253 6.02 -2.74 -4.12
N SER A 254 6.55 -3.60 -4.99
CA SER A 254 7.62 -3.29 -5.95
C SER A 254 7.13 -3.28 -7.39
N ASN A 255 7.67 -2.38 -8.21
CA ASN A 255 7.53 -2.37 -9.67
C ASN A 255 8.75 -2.96 -10.40
N THR A 256 9.71 -3.54 -9.67
CA THR A 256 10.91 -4.18 -10.24
C THR A 256 10.81 -5.72 -10.17
N PRO A 257 11.28 -6.47 -11.19
CA PRO A 257 11.14 -7.92 -11.27
C PRO A 257 12.16 -8.70 -10.41
N THR A 258 12.64 -8.12 -9.32
CA THR A 258 13.63 -8.73 -8.42
C THR A 258 13.55 -8.19 -7.00
N SER A 259 13.81 -9.06 -6.03
CA SER A 259 13.99 -8.74 -4.61
C SER A 259 15.40 -8.25 -4.26
N GLY A 260 16.34 -8.27 -5.22
CA GLY A 260 17.76 -7.97 -5.03
C GLY A 260 18.62 -9.17 -4.61
N ALA A 261 17.99 -10.33 -4.33
CA ALA A 261 18.69 -11.58 -4.03
C ALA A 261 19.29 -12.20 -5.30
N LEU A 262 20.58 -12.52 -5.29
CA LEU A 262 21.28 -13.11 -6.45
C LEU A 262 21.07 -14.63 -6.57
N THR A 263 20.78 -15.29 -5.47
CA THR A 263 20.45 -16.72 -5.36
C THR A 263 19.24 -16.91 -4.45
N ALA A 264 18.70 -18.12 -4.35
CA ALA A 264 18.00 -18.52 -3.13
C ALA A 264 18.98 -18.49 -1.95
N ASP A 265 18.47 -18.15 -0.76
CA ASP A 265 19.25 -18.02 0.48
C ASP A 265 20.51 -17.15 0.32
N TRP A 266 20.31 -15.92 -0.18
CA TRP A 266 21.41 -14.98 -0.41
C TRP A 266 21.90 -14.40 0.93
N ASP A 267 23.11 -14.77 1.35
CA ASP A 267 23.82 -14.26 2.55
C ASP A 267 24.40 -12.84 2.37
N GLY A 268 24.24 -12.22 1.20
CA GLY A 268 24.76 -10.89 0.90
C GLY A 268 26.16 -10.86 0.32
N MET A 269 26.69 -9.66 0.11
CA MET A 269 28.07 -9.51 -0.37
C MET A 269 29.07 -9.79 0.76
N PRO A 270 30.25 -10.37 0.45
CA PRO A 270 31.38 -10.41 1.38
C PRO A 270 31.86 -9.02 1.83
N ASN A 271 32.42 -8.96 3.04
CA ASN A 271 32.90 -7.70 3.65
C ASN A 271 33.93 -6.99 2.76
N GLY A 272 33.86 -5.65 2.72
CA GLY A 272 34.72 -4.82 1.87
C GLY A 272 34.40 -4.84 0.36
N MET A 273 33.44 -5.64 -0.11
CA MET A 273 32.98 -5.59 -1.51
C MET A 273 31.77 -4.66 -1.69
N SER A 274 31.78 -3.87 -2.77
CA SER A 274 30.65 -3.05 -3.19
C SER A 274 29.56 -3.92 -3.83
N PRO A 275 28.29 -3.86 -3.40
CA PRO A 275 27.21 -4.61 -4.02
C PRO A 275 26.82 -4.05 -5.40
N PRO A 276 26.26 -4.90 -6.28
CA PRO A 276 25.71 -4.45 -7.55
C PRO A 276 24.53 -3.50 -7.30
N GLN A 277 24.52 -2.36 -8.00
CA GLN A 277 23.37 -1.44 -7.96
C GLN A 277 22.22 -2.02 -8.77
N VAL A 278 21.35 -2.78 -8.11
CA VAL A 278 20.14 -3.38 -8.72
C VAL A 278 19.18 -2.27 -9.15
N ILE A 279 18.97 -1.26 -8.30
CA ILE A 279 18.25 -0.05 -8.66
C ILE A 279 19.24 0.93 -9.32
N THR A 280 19.26 0.93 -10.64
CA THR A 280 20.14 1.78 -11.47
C THR A 280 19.80 3.27 -11.33
N LEU A 281 20.78 4.15 -11.55
CA LEU A 281 20.54 5.59 -11.65
C LEU A 281 19.53 5.88 -12.80
N PRO A 282 18.43 6.62 -12.58
CA PRO A 282 17.56 7.07 -13.66
C PRO A 282 18.34 8.01 -14.60
N ALA A 283 18.57 7.57 -15.84
CA ALA A 283 19.51 8.20 -16.78
C ALA A 283 19.03 9.56 -17.38
N ASP A 284 17.84 10.00 -16.97
CA ASP A 284 17.14 11.21 -17.41
C ASP A 284 16.81 12.17 -16.25
N TYR A 285 17.01 11.74 -15.00
CA TYR A 285 16.76 12.56 -13.81
C TYR A 285 17.60 13.84 -13.84
N VAL A 286 16.98 14.96 -13.44
CA VAL A 286 17.66 16.25 -13.38
C VAL A 286 17.98 16.61 -11.94
N THR A 287 19.27 16.75 -11.64
CA THR A 287 19.75 17.45 -10.45
C THR A 287 19.81 18.95 -10.73
N ASP A 288 19.07 19.76 -9.98
CA ASP A 288 19.03 21.23 -10.06
C ASP A 288 18.88 21.85 -8.66
N ILE A 289 19.88 21.59 -7.81
CA ILE A 289 19.93 22.04 -6.40
C ILE A 289 19.84 23.57 -6.29
N GLU A 290 20.32 24.32 -7.28
CA GLU A 290 20.26 25.79 -7.33
C GLU A 290 18.89 26.33 -7.75
N GLY A 291 17.95 25.48 -8.19
CA GLY A 291 16.63 25.90 -8.66
C GLY A 291 16.65 26.66 -9.98
N LYS A 292 17.71 26.53 -10.78
CA LYS A 292 18.02 27.34 -11.97
C LYS A 292 17.03 27.15 -13.11
N TYR A 293 16.49 25.94 -13.25
CA TYR A 293 15.52 25.56 -14.28
C TYR A 293 14.09 25.47 -13.73
N ARG A 294 13.86 25.94 -12.49
CA ARG A 294 12.53 25.92 -11.84
C ARG A 294 11.51 26.76 -12.62
N PRO A 295 10.35 26.20 -13.01
CA PRO A 295 9.31 26.97 -13.68
C PRO A 295 8.72 28.09 -12.81
N THR A 296 8.30 29.19 -13.45
CA THR A 296 7.58 30.26 -12.76
C THR A 296 6.28 29.74 -12.15
N GLY A 297 6.02 30.09 -10.88
CA GLY A 297 4.84 29.63 -10.13
C GLY A 297 5.02 28.29 -9.41
N VAL A 298 6.11 27.56 -9.65
CA VAL A 298 6.49 26.39 -8.85
C VAL A 298 7.10 26.85 -7.51
N ASP A 299 6.66 26.21 -6.42
CA ASP A 299 7.20 26.42 -5.08
C ASP A 299 8.70 26.06 -5.00
N PRO A 300 9.56 26.93 -4.43
CA PRO A 300 11.00 26.70 -4.39
C PRO A 300 11.43 25.55 -3.49
N VAL A 301 10.70 25.25 -2.41
CA VAL A 301 11.05 24.18 -1.46
C VAL A 301 10.71 22.82 -2.07
N LEU A 302 9.47 22.67 -2.55
CA LEU A 302 8.99 21.47 -3.25
C LEU A 302 9.87 21.09 -4.44
N TYR A 303 10.32 22.07 -5.23
CA TYR A 303 11.21 21.83 -6.35
C TYR A 303 12.61 21.38 -5.90
N ALA A 304 13.20 22.05 -4.91
CA ALA A 304 14.53 21.74 -4.40
C ALA A 304 14.58 20.36 -3.73
N GLU A 305 13.53 19.95 -3.01
CA GLU A 305 13.39 18.60 -2.48
C GLU A 305 13.50 17.54 -3.60
N ARG A 306 12.79 17.75 -4.72
CA ARG A 306 12.70 16.77 -5.81
C ARG A 306 13.83 16.77 -6.82
N HIS A 307 14.56 17.89 -6.95
CA HIS A 307 15.70 18.03 -7.86
C HIS A 307 17.04 18.07 -7.09
N SER A 308 17.02 17.62 -5.83
CA SER A 308 18.18 17.56 -4.93
C SER A 308 19.27 16.56 -5.36
N GLY A 309 18.92 15.56 -6.18
CA GLY A 309 19.79 14.44 -6.53
C GLY A 309 20.13 13.50 -5.37
N MET A 310 19.41 13.60 -4.25
CA MET A 310 19.69 12.90 -2.99
C MET A 310 18.38 12.45 -2.32
N CYS A 311 18.50 11.77 -1.18
CA CYS A 311 17.36 11.45 -0.31
C CYS A 311 17.09 12.67 0.61
N PRO A 312 15.90 13.30 0.57
CA PRO A 312 15.60 14.44 1.42
C PRO A 312 15.28 13.98 2.84
N GLY A 313 15.96 14.54 3.84
CA GLY A 313 15.68 14.28 5.26
C GLY A 313 16.49 13.15 5.90
N GLY A 314 16.91 12.13 5.14
CA GLY A 314 17.71 11.01 5.64
C GLY A 314 18.90 10.61 4.75
N PRO A 315 19.46 9.41 4.94
CA PRO A 315 20.76 9.04 4.39
C PRO A 315 20.67 8.56 2.93
N SER A 316 21.53 9.09 2.05
CA SER A 316 21.62 8.66 0.64
C SER A 316 22.19 7.24 0.44
N GLN A 317 22.68 6.61 1.51
CA GLN A 317 23.14 5.22 1.57
C GLN A 317 23.09 4.71 3.03
N TYR A 318 22.82 3.43 3.24
CA TYR A 318 23.18 2.75 4.49
C TYR A 318 24.61 2.18 4.37
N ARG A 319 25.41 2.28 5.45
CA ARG A 319 26.77 1.71 5.55
C ARG A 319 26.90 0.91 6.84
N SER A 320 27.31 -0.34 6.72
CA SER A 320 27.60 -1.24 7.84
C SER A 320 28.98 -0.95 8.47
N PRO A 321 29.23 -1.41 9.71
CA PRO A 321 30.57 -1.39 10.32
C PRO A 321 31.60 -2.24 9.55
N ASP A 322 31.16 -3.25 8.80
CA ASP A 322 32.01 -4.10 7.95
C ASP A 322 32.36 -3.49 6.57
N GLY A 323 31.93 -2.24 6.32
CA GLY A 323 32.29 -1.45 5.14
C GLY A 323 31.42 -1.64 3.91
N ARG A 324 30.48 -2.60 3.92
CA ARG A 324 29.48 -2.75 2.85
C ARG A 324 28.49 -1.58 2.85
N THR A 325 27.90 -1.29 1.68
CA THR A 325 27.01 -0.13 1.50
C THR A 325 25.82 -0.42 0.60
N ALA A 326 24.60 -0.19 1.07
CA ALA A 326 23.41 -0.13 0.23
C ALA A 326 23.14 1.33 -0.18
N GLY A 327 23.18 1.63 -1.48
CA GLY A 327 22.88 2.95 -2.01
C GLY A 327 21.37 3.21 -2.07
N PHE A 328 20.90 4.36 -1.62
CA PHE A 328 19.48 4.75 -1.63
C PHE A 328 19.17 5.89 -2.60
N ALA A 329 20.14 6.73 -2.97
CA ALA A 329 19.92 7.86 -3.88
C ALA A 329 19.18 7.52 -5.20
N PRO A 330 19.47 6.40 -5.92
CA PRO A 330 18.73 6.03 -7.13
C PRO A 330 17.23 5.73 -6.87
N SER A 331 16.91 5.23 -5.68
CA SER A 331 15.53 4.98 -5.21
C SER A 331 14.82 6.29 -4.91
N CYS A 332 15.50 7.22 -4.22
CA CYS A 332 14.99 8.56 -3.90
C CYS A 332 14.71 9.38 -5.18
N MET A 333 15.64 9.40 -6.14
CA MET A 333 15.43 10.02 -7.45
C MET A 333 14.20 9.45 -8.17
N ARG A 334 14.01 8.12 -8.16
CA ARG A 334 12.82 7.49 -8.77
C ARG A 334 11.52 7.84 -8.06
N GLN A 335 11.51 7.98 -6.74
CA GLN A 335 10.33 8.41 -5.98
C GLN A 335 10.01 9.89 -6.24
N GLN A 336 11.01 10.76 -6.28
CA GLN A 336 10.85 12.18 -6.63
C GLN A 336 10.21 12.32 -8.02
N MET A 337 10.75 11.65 -9.04
CA MET A 337 10.16 11.61 -10.38
C MET A 337 8.72 11.06 -10.36
N CYS A 338 8.46 9.97 -9.64
CA CYS A 338 7.12 9.39 -9.52
C CYS A 338 6.11 10.40 -8.93
N LEU A 339 6.53 11.20 -7.95
CA LEU A 339 5.70 12.25 -7.35
C LEU A 339 5.46 13.43 -8.32
N ASP A 340 6.29 13.63 -9.34
CA ASP A 340 6.05 14.62 -10.39
C ASP A 340 4.91 14.17 -11.33
N ALA A 341 4.91 12.89 -11.74
CA ALA A 341 3.80 12.30 -12.48
C ALA A 341 2.49 12.28 -11.67
N ALA A 342 2.54 12.13 -10.35
CA ALA A 342 1.35 12.00 -9.52
C ALA A 342 0.44 13.25 -9.61
N PRO A 343 -0.89 13.09 -9.83
CA PRO A 343 -1.68 11.85 -9.75
C PRO A 343 -1.97 11.17 -11.11
N ALA A 344 -1.23 11.46 -12.18
CA ALA A 344 -1.49 10.94 -13.52
C ALA A 344 -1.09 9.44 -13.63
N GLY A 345 -2.04 8.54 -13.35
CA GLY A 345 -1.85 7.09 -13.44
C GLY A 345 -1.05 6.46 -12.29
N THR A 346 -0.69 7.25 -11.27
CA THR A 346 0.00 6.82 -10.05
C THR A 346 -0.48 7.66 -8.86
N SER A 347 -0.16 7.25 -7.63
CA SER A 347 -0.48 7.95 -6.40
C SER A 347 0.78 8.28 -5.59
N ILE A 348 0.67 9.23 -4.67
CA ILE A 348 1.72 9.56 -3.70
C ILE A 348 2.11 8.32 -2.88
N ASP A 349 1.12 7.49 -2.52
CA ASP A 349 1.33 6.27 -1.76
C ASP A 349 2.04 5.18 -2.57
N VAL A 350 1.69 4.99 -3.85
CA VAL A 350 2.44 4.11 -4.78
C VAL A 350 3.89 4.57 -4.89
N CYS A 351 4.15 5.87 -5.02
CA CYS A 351 5.52 6.40 -5.12
C CYS A 351 6.34 6.16 -3.84
N ASN A 352 5.74 6.37 -2.66
CA ASN A 352 6.40 6.12 -1.38
C ASN A 352 6.56 4.63 -1.06
N ASN A 353 5.66 3.77 -1.53
CA ASN A 353 5.79 2.32 -1.38
C ASN A 353 6.88 1.77 -2.33
N THR A 354 6.93 2.30 -3.55
CA THR A 354 7.99 2.03 -4.53
C THR A 354 9.38 2.46 -4.03
N LEU A 355 9.47 3.54 -3.25
CA LEU A 355 10.72 3.97 -2.60
C LEU A 355 11.26 2.89 -1.66
N PHE A 356 10.42 2.41 -0.72
CA PHE A 356 10.82 1.37 0.22
C PHE A 356 11.20 0.08 -0.50
N ALA A 357 10.40 -0.36 -1.48
CA ALA A 357 10.72 -1.53 -2.28
C ALA A 357 12.12 -1.42 -2.90
N ASN A 358 12.41 -0.33 -3.62
CA ASN A 358 13.69 -0.09 -4.26
C ASN A 358 14.87 0.02 -3.27
N MET A 359 14.69 0.67 -2.12
CA MET A 359 15.70 0.68 -1.05
C MET A 359 15.94 -0.72 -0.49
N SER A 360 14.87 -1.48 -0.22
CA SER A 360 14.95 -2.84 0.31
C SER A 360 15.64 -3.80 -0.66
N THR A 361 15.44 -3.64 -1.98
CA THR A 361 16.19 -4.37 -3.02
C THR A 361 17.70 -4.14 -2.92
N ASN A 362 18.13 -2.90 -2.67
CA ASN A 362 19.54 -2.58 -2.49
C ASN A 362 20.08 -3.04 -1.10
N CYS A 363 19.24 -3.08 -0.05
CA CYS A 363 19.58 -3.75 1.21
C CYS A 363 19.79 -5.25 1.02
N THR A 364 18.87 -5.94 0.33
CA THR A 364 18.97 -7.38 0.05
C THR A 364 20.25 -7.70 -0.72
N SER A 365 20.55 -6.91 -1.75
CA SER A 365 21.75 -7.09 -2.56
C SER A 365 23.04 -6.93 -1.73
N ALA A 366 23.08 -5.97 -0.82
CA ALA A 366 24.23 -5.69 0.04
C ALA A 366 24.43 -6.71 1.18
N PHE A 367 23.36 -7.03 1.91
CA PHE A 367 23.44 -7.67 3.24
C PHE A 367 22.81 -9.06 3.32
N GLY A 368 22.19 -9.53 2.24
CA GLY A 368 21.49 -10.80 2.21
C GLY A 368 20.02 -10.66 2.57
N GLN A 369 19.36 -11.74 2.94
CA GLN A 369 17.91 -11.76 3.24
C GLN A 369 17.57 -11.77 4.73
N THR A 370 18.56 -11.76 5.63
CA THR A 370 18.38 -11.91 7.09
C THR A 370 19.52 -11.29 7.89
N GLY A 371 19.24 -10.82 9.11
CA GLY A 371 20.24 -10.55 10.16
C GLY A 371 20.65 -9.08 10.29
N ASP A 372 21.34 -8.75 11.38
CA ASP A 372 21.52 -7.39 11.92
C ASP A 372 21.77 -6.26 10.90
N GLN A 373 22.62 -6.49 9.89
CA GLN A 373 22.98 -5.49 8.88
C GLN A 373 21.88 -5.31 7.82
N TYR A 374 21.19 -6.40 7.45
CA TYR A 374 20.00 -6.35 6.62
C TYR A 374 18.85 -5.65 7.36
N ASP A 375 18.60 -6.06 8.62
CA ASP A 375 17.52 -5.50 9.45
C ASP A 375 17.74 -4.01 9.74
N ALA A 376 18.98 -3.59 10.01
CA ALA A 376 19.32 -2.19 10.19
C ALA A 376 19.23 -1.37 8.89
N CYS A 377 19.55 -1.97 7.74
CA CYS A 377 19.37 -1.35 6.43
C CYS A 377 17.88 -1.18 6.08
N LEU A 378 17.05 -2.21 6.31
CA LEU A 378 15.60 -2.13 6.14
C LEU A 378 14.97 -1.09 7.08
N ARG A 379 15.43 -1.01 8.33
CA ARG A 379 14.97 0.00 9.29
C ARG A 379 15.29 1.41 8.78
N ALA A 380 16.54 1.68 8.38
CA ALA A 380 16.93 2.96 7.79
C ALA A 380 16.11 3.32 6.53
N ALA A 381 15.81 2.35 5.67
CA ALA A 381 14.93 2.54 4.51
C ALA A 381 13.46 2.83 4.90
N SER A 382 12.96 2.17 5.95
CA SER A 382 11.61 2.38 6.48
C SER A 382 11.47 3.72 7.22
N ASP A 383 12.54 4.17 7.90
CA ASP A 383 12.61 5.45 8.60
C ASP A 383 12.65 6.62 7.60
N GLU A 384 13.42 6.50 6.52
CA GLU A 384 13.40 7.44 5.38
C GLU A 384 12.01 7.52 4.74
N VAL A 385 11.35 6.38 4.51
CA VAL A 385 10.00 6.37 3.92
C VAL A 385 8.94 6.92 4.88
N ALA A 386 9.11 6.74 6.20
CA ALA A 386 8.31 7.42 7.21
C ALA A 386 8.57 8.94 7.22
N TRP A 387 9.82 9.36 7.05
CA TRP A 387 10.19 10.77 6.99
C TRP A 387 9.56 11.47 5.79
N VAL A 388 9.68 10.93 4.57
CA VAL A 388 9.09 11.56 3.38
C VAL A 388 7.56 11.59 3.46
N LYS A 389 6.91 10.54 4.00
CA LYS A 389 5.45 10.52 4.24
C LYS A 389 4.98 11.56 5.26
N ALA A 390 5.87 12.05 6.13
CA ALA A 390 5.54 13.03 7.17
C ALA A 390 5.97 14.46 6.85
N ASN A 391 7.01 14.66 6.03
CA ASN A 391 7.66 15.97 5.85
C ASN A 391 7.79 16.43 4.39
N MET A 392 7.90 15.51 3.42
CA MET A 392 8.16 15.88 2.03
C MET A 392 6.92 16.51 1.39
N LEU A 393 7.12 17.60 0.64
CA LEU A 393 6.01 18.32 0.02
C LEU A 393 5.43 17.53 -1.17
N THR A 394 4.10 17.54 -1.27
CA THR A 394 3.34 16.81 -2.29
C THR A 394 2.56 17.78 -3.18
N GLY A 395 2.34 17.36 -4.43
CA GLY A 395 1.85 18.21 -5.51
C GLY A 395 2.44 17.78 -6.85
N ALA A 396 1.76 18.07 -7.95
CA ALA A 396 2.27 17.75 -9.29
C ALA A 396 3.38 18.74 -9.68
N LEU A 397 4.46 18.22 -10.28
CA LEU A 397 5.53 18.99 -10.91
C LEU A 397 5.82 18.38 -12.30
N CYS A 398 6.80 18.93 -12.99
CA CYS A 398 7.29 18.43 -14.27
C CYS A 398 8.81 18.37 -14.25
N GLN A 399 9.39 17.55 -15.12
CA GLN A 399 10.83 17.37 -15.17
C GLN A 399 11.46 18.55 -15.97
N PRO A 400 12.34 19.37 -15.37
CA PRO A 400 12.89 20.56 -16.03
C PRO A 400 13.74 20.20 -17.25
N ILE A 401 13.73 21.07 -18.27
CA ILE A 401 14.57 20.91 -19.46
C ILE A 401 15.89 21.66 -19.23
N THR A 402 16.98 20.92 -19.07
CA THR A 402 18.35 21.43 -18.97
C THR A 402 19.08 21.25 -20.30
N PRO A 403 20.25 21.88 -20.50
CA PRO A 403 21.11 21.61 -21.67
C PRO A 403 21.61 20.15 -21.79
N ALA A 404 21.51 19.35 -20.73
CA ALA A 404 21.86 17.91 -20.74
C ALA A 404 20.64 17.00 -20.89
N THR A 405 19.41 17.53 -20.79
CA THR A 405 18.17 16.75 -20.80
C THR A 405 17.88 16.20 -22.19
N ASN A 406 17.86 14.87 -22.34
CA ASN A 406 17.57 14.22 -23.62
C ASN A 406 16.06 14.17 -23.91
N THR A 407 15.50 15.29 -24.37
CA THR A 407 14.07 15.46 -24.68
C THR A 407 13.53 14.52 -25.78
N ARG A 408 14.38 13.75 -26.48
CA ARG A 408 13.96 12.70 -27.42
C ARG A 408 13.58 11.39 -26.72
N ARG A 409 13.81 11.26 -25.41
CA ARG A 409 13.32 10.16 -24.58
C ARG A 409 12.31 10.72 -23.59
N LEU A 410 11.18 10.03 -23.44
CA LEU A 410 10.37 10.22 -22.24
C LEU A 410 11.23 9.89 -21.01
N PRO A 411 11.05 10.60 -19.90
CA PRO A 411 11.58 10.24 -18.60
C PRO A 411 11.32 8.77 -18.22
N SER A 412 12.22 8.18 -17.43
CA SER A 412 12.20 6.72 -17.15
C SER A 412 11.05 6.23 -16.26
N ASN A 413 10.12 7.12 -15.89
CA ASN A 413 8.89 6.85 -15.16
C ASN A 413 7.60 7.29 -15.91
N ASN A 414 7.71 7.75 -17.15
CA ASN A 414 6.65 8.39 -17.95
C ASN A 414 6.22 9.83 -17.51
N ASN A 415 7.07 10.60 -16.81
CA ASN A 415 6.87 12.04 -16.62
C ASN A 415 6.72 12.79 -17.97
N ALA A 416 6.14 13.99 -17.92
CA ALA A 416 6.32 15.00 -18.94
C ALA A 416 7.45 15.98 -18.55
N TYR A 417 8.19 16.48 -19.54
CA TYR A 417 9.09 17.61 -19.31
C TYR A 417 8.31 18.92 -19.15
N CYS A 418 8.85 19.86 -18.39
CA CYS A 418 8.30 21.19 -18.25
C CYS A 418 8.31 21.94 -19.59
N GLY A 419 7.14 22.14 -20.18
CA GLY A 419 6.93 23.17 -21.19
C GLY A 419 7.56 22.90 -22.57
N SER A 420 7.51 21.66 -23.08
CA SER A 420 7.16 21.55 -24.50
C SER A 420 5.68 21.88 -24.64
N THR A 421 5.36 23.01 -25.27
CA THR A 421 3.97 23.34 -25.65
C THR A 421 3.47 22.27 -26.61
N ASN A 422 2.36 21.60 -26.25
CA ASN A 422 1.49 20.92 -27.22
C ASN A 422 0.75 21.96 -28.07
#